data_AF-A0A836GTW0-F1
#
_entry.id   AF-A0A836GTW0-F1
#
_cell.length_a   1.000
_cell.length_b   1.000
_cell.length_c   1.000
_cell.angle_alpha   90.00
_cell.angle_beta   90.00
_cell.angle_gamma   90.00
#
_symmetry.space_group_name_H-M   'P 1'
#
loop_
_entity.id
_entity.type
_entity.pdbx_description
1 polymer ?
#
loop_
_entity_poly.entity_id
_entity_poly.type
_entity_poly.pdbx_seq_one_letter_code
_entity_poly.pdbx_strand_id
1 'polypeptide(L)'
;MLPYATSPFSCLLALSFFVCAPRRGVLLLLTTMATSTTVPLPPSLQRRKREAMQIFIKNAAGRTVVVRLSAEDTVASLKAQADVREGNLFFAGMCLAEDETLAAYGVSQESTIDVVVPVEGGKGKKKKKRIFTKPKKPTHRHKLEKMRALKYFKVTENDDGSYRVERTRQDCPHPQCGAGVYMAQHKDRQYCGKCHLTYKAECK
;
A
#
# COMPACT_ATOMS: atom_id res chain seq x y z
N MET A 1 -58.34 -4.52 6.95
CA MET A 1 -58.23 -3.06 7.08
C MET A 1 -57.00 -2.59 6.31
N LEU A 2 -57.09 -1.39 5.77
CA LEU A 2 -56.41 -0.82 4.60
C LEU A 2 -54.87 -1.00 4.46
N PRO A 3 -54.36 -0.97 3.20
CA PRO A 3 -52.95 -0.98 2.80
C PRO A 3 -52.39 0.44 2.48
N TYR A 4 -51.07 0.61 2.50
CA TYR A 4 -50.30 1.73 1.89
C TYR A 4 -49.30 1.09 0.89
N ALA A 5 -49.31 1.27 -0.44
CA ALA A 5 -49.11 2.48 -1.29
C ALA A 5 -47.75 3.16 -1.01
N THR A 6 -46.79 3.44 -1.89
CA THR A 6 -46.57 3.55 -3.37
C THR A 6 -45.03 3.71 -3.54
N SER A 7 -44.25 3.17 -4.48
CA SER A 7 -44.14 3.46 -5.93
C SER A 7 -42.80 2.87 -6.46
N PRO A 8 -42.73 2.38 -7.71
CA PRO A 8 -41.46 2.27 -8.45
C PRO A 8 -41.53 3.05 -9.78
N PHE A 9 -40.60 3.99 -9.99
CA PHE A 9 -40.42 4.68 -11.27
C PHE A 9 -39.39 3.94 -12.13
N SER A 10 -39.88 3.26 -13.16
CA SER A 10 -39.09 2.77 -14.29
C SER A 10 -40.02 2.54 -15.47
N CYS A 11 -39.63 3.02 -16.66
CA CYS A 11 -40.27 3.02 -17.98
C CYS A 11 -40.28 4.46 -18.54
N LEU A 12 -39.98 4.80 -19.79
CA LEU A 12 -39.87 4.06 -21.05
C LEU A 12 -39.29 5.02 -22.12
N LEU A 13 -38.78 4.41 -23.21
CA LEU A 13 -38.80 4.86 -24.63
C LEU A 13 -38.14 6.21 -25.01
N ALA A 14 -37.05 6.26 -25.79
CA ALA A 14 -36.87 5.89 -27.21
C ALA A 14 -37.29 6.98 -28.22
N LEU A 15 -36.50 7.01 -29.31
CA LEU A 15 -36.76 7.53 -30.67
C LEU A 15 -36.32 8.98 -31.00
N SER A 16 -35.22 9.03 -31.76
CA SER A 16 -35.01 9.73 -33.05
C SER A 16 -35.84 10.97 -33.37
N PHE A 17 -35.22 12.02 -33.93
CA PHE A 17 -35.46 12.48 -35.32
C PHE A 17 -34.59 13.68 -35.70
N PHE A 18 -34.28 13.70 -36.99
CA PHE A 18 -33.40 14.57 -37.77
C PHE A 18 -34.24 15.72 -38.37
N VAL A 19 -33.91 17.00 -38.17
CA VAL A 19 -34.43 18.16 -38.96
C VAL A 19 -33.40 19.30 -38.86
N CYS A 20 -32.61 19.61 -39.90
CA CYS A 20 -32.87 20.47 -41.08
C CYS A 20 -33.06 21.98 -40.76
N ALA A 21 -32.12 22.81 -41.24
CA ALA A 21 -32.09 24.29 -41.17
C ALA A 21 -33.24 24.96 -41.98
N PRO A 22 -33.56 26.28 -41.89
CA PRO A 22 -32.69 27.34 -42.48
C PRO A 22 -32.87 28.83 -42.03
N ARG A 23 -31.99 29.72 -42.57
CA ARG A 23 -32.21 31.12 -43.07
C ARG A 23 -32.09 32.39 -42.17
N ARG A 24 -31.09 33.22 -42.55
CA ARG A 24 -31.13 34.65 -43.05
C ARG A 24 -30.49 35.78 -42.21
N GLY A 25 -29.69 36.60 -42.92
CA GLY A 25 -29.37 38.03 -42.65
C GLY A 25 -27.88 38.29 -42.37
N VAL A 26 -26.98 38.42 -43.35
CA VAL A 26 -26.60 39.65 -44.11
C VAL A 26 -26.33 40.87 -43.20
N LEU A 27 -25.07 41.30 -43.06
CA LEU A 27 -24.66 42.69 -43.27
C LEU A 27 -23.13 42.92 -43.36
N LEU A 28 -22.72 43.53 -44.48
CA LEU A 28 -21.61 44.46 -44.76
C LEU A 28 -20.13 44.09 -44.54
N LEU A 29 -19.43 44.01 -45.67
CA LEU A 29 -18.00 44.21 -45.87
C LEU A 29 -17.64 45.71 -45.89
N LEU A 30 -16.34 45.97 -45.66
CA LEU A 30 -15.51 47.16 -45.96
C LEU A 30 -15.37 48.19 -44.83
N THR A 31 -14.16 48.26 -44.26
CA THR A 31 -13.34 49.48 -44.32
C THR A 31 -11.90 49.18 -43.91
N THR A 32 -11.02 49.87 -44.62
CA THR A 32 -9.57 49.76 -44.71
C THR A 32 -8.86 50.72 -43.74
N MET A 33 -7.56 50.47 -43.55
CA MET A 33 -6.52 51.39 -43.06
C MET A 33 -6.48 51.68 -41.55
N ALA A 34 -5.45 51.13 -40.88
CA ALA A 34 -4.49 51.94 -40.12
C ALA A 34 -3.32 51.07 -39.65
N THR A 35 -2.20 51.27 -40.32
CA THR A 35 -0.86 51.04 -39.81
C THR A 35 -0.64 51.82 -38.51
N SER A 36 -0.29 51.15 -37.43
CA SER A 36 0.54 51.72 -36.36
C SER A 36 1.62 50.71 -35.99
N THR A 37 2.69 50.80 -36.77
CA THR A 37 4.01 50.28 -36.45
C THR A 37 4.42 50.84 -35.09
N THR A 38 4.19 50.07 -34.03
CA THR A 38 4.78 50.38 -32.73
C THR A 38 6.19 49.84 -32.79
N VAL A 39 7.15 50.73 -33.08
CA VAL A 39 8.58 50.43 -33.04
C VAL A 39 8.91 50.01 -31.60
N PRO A 40 9.37 48.77 -31.33
CA PRO A 40 9.95 48.47 -30.04
C PRO A 40 11.24 49.28 -29.92
N LEU A 41 11.28 50.15 -28.91
CA LEU A 41 12.48 50.85 -28.49
C LEU A 41 13.65 49.87 -28.34
N PRO A 42 14.85 50.19 -28.84
CA PRO A 42 16.01 49.35 -28.62
C PRO A 42 16.36 49.37 -27.12
N PRO A 43 16.52 48.21 -26.45
CA PRO A 43 17.09 48.18 -25.11
C PRO A 43 18.58 48.51 -25.24
N SER A 44 18.90 49.80 -25.22
CA SER A 44 20.25 50.29 -25.00
C SER A 44 20.71 49.79 -23.63
N LEU A 45 21.51 48.72 -23.63
CA LEU A 45 22.53 48.33 -22.64
C LEU A 45 22.32 48.90 -21.23
N GLN A 46 21.20 48.60 -20.59
CA GLN A 46 21.15 48.60 -19.14
C GLN A 46 21.76 47.27 -18.70
N ARG A 47 23.09 47.22 -18.72
CA ARG A 47 23.85 46.25 -17.94
C ARG A 47 23.75 46.68 -16.48
N ARG A 48 22.52 46.74 -15.93
CA ARG A 48 22.32 46.59 -14.49
C ARG A 48 22.99 45.26 -14.17
N LYS A 49 23.98 45.31 -13.29
CA LYS A 49 24.62 44.11 -12.75
C LYS A 49 23.47 43.29 -12.16
N ARG A 50 22.94 42.33 -12.92
CA ARG A 50 21.93 41.40 -12.42
C ARG A 50 22.58 40.76 -11.21
N GLU A 51 21.97 40.95 -10.04
CA GLU A 51 22.42 40.27 -8.83
C GLU A 51 22.26 38.77 -9.09
N ALA A 52 23.36 38.14 -9.48
CA ALA A 52 23.39 36.74 -9.84
C ALA A 52 23.35 35.94 -8.55
N MET A 53 22.19 35.40 -8.22
CA MET A 53 22.00 34.45 -7.13
C MET A 53 22.38 33.04 -7.58
N GLN A 54 22.92 32.26 -6.65
CA GLN A 54 23.24 30.86 -6.85
C GLN A 54 22.07 30.00 -6.40
N ILE A 55 21.58 29.11 -7.28
CA ILE A 55 20.46 28.21 -7.03
C ILE A 55 20.93 26.78 -7.28
N PHE A 56 20.43 25.83 -6.49
CA PHE A 56 20.73 24.41 -6.62
C PHE A 56 19.53 23.66 -7.19
N ILE A 57 19.73 22.93 -8.27
CA ILE A 57 18.69 22.11 -8.89
C ILE A 57 19.03 20.65 -8.67
N LYS A 58 18.17 19.92 -7.95
CA LYS A 58 18.31 18.48 -7.71
C LYS A 58 17.55 17.71 -8.78
N ASN A 59 18.28 16.94 -9.59
CA ASN A 59 17.68 16.04 -10.55
C ASN A 59 17.11 14.79 -9.87
N ALA A 60 16.17 14.11 -10.53
CA ALA A 60 15.59 12.85 -10.07
C ALA A 60 16.64 11.74 -9.81
N ALA A 61 17.81 11.82 -10.44
CA ALA A 61 18.95 10.92 -10.24
C ALA A 61 19.84 11.30 -9.03
N GLY A 62 19.47 12.32 -8.25
CA GLY A 62 20.22 12.80 -7.08
C GLY A 62 21.45 13.66 -7.41
N ARG A 63 21.64 14.03 -8.68
CA ARG A 63 22.71 14.96 -9.10
C ARG A 63 22.25 16.40 -8.90
N THR A 64 23.12 17.24 -8.35
CA THR A 64 22.89 18.68 -8.16
C THR A 64 23.57 19.49 -9.26
N VAL A 65 22.82 20.33 -9.95
CA VAL A 65 23.33 21.33 -10.90
C VAL A 65 23.27 22.70 -10.24
N VAL A 66 24.34 23.46 -10.36
CA VAL A 66 24.43 24.83 -9.83
C VAL A 66 24.14 25.80 -10.95
N VAL A 67 23.16 26.66 -10.78
CA VAL A 67 22.74 27.63 -11.79
C VAL A 67 22.82 29.04 -11.20
N ARG A 68 23.35 29.99 -12.00
CA ARG A 68 23.49 31.40 -11.62
C ARG A 68 22.50 32.24 -12.40
N LEU A 69 21.46 32.72 -11.72
CA LEU A 69 20.36 33.47 -12.33
C LEU A 69 19.98 34.66 -11.45
N SER A 70 19.11 35.53 -11.93
CA SER A 70 18.54 36.63 -11.17
C SER A 70 17.10 36.36 -10.77
N ALA A 71 16.61 37.00 -9.71
CA ALA A 71 15.25 36.80 -9.19
C ALA A 71 14.14 37.20 -10.19
N GLU A 72 14.48 38.02 -11.19
CA GLU A 72 13.58 38.47 -12.26
C GLU A 72 13.47 37.46 -13.43
N ASP A 73 14.36 36.46 -13.49
CA ASP A 73 14.35 35.49 -14.57
C ASP A 73 13.16 34.50 -14.43
N THR A 74 12.70 33.99 -15.58
CA THR A 74 11.58 33.05 -15.66
C THR A 74 11.99 31.62 -15.38
N VAL A 75 11.03 30.81 -14.93
CA VAL A 75 11.22 29.37 -14.70
C VAL A 75 11.58 28.62 -15.99
N ALA A 76 11.11 29.09 -17.16
CA ALA A 76 11.54 28.55 -18.46
C ALA A 76 13.07 28.68 -18.69
N SER A 77 13.66 29.81 -18.29
CA SER A 77 15.11 30.06 -18.44
C SER A 77 15.93 29.14 -17.52
N LEU A 78 15.42 28.86 -16.31
CA LEU A 78 15.99 27.88 -15.40
C LEU A 78 16.02 26.46 -15.99
N LYS A 79 14.90 26.02 -16.57
CA LYS A 79 14.82 24.68 -17.19
C LYS A 79 15.83 24.54 -18.33
N ALA A 80 15.98 25.59 -19.14
CA ALA A 80 16.96 25.62 -20.22
C ALA A 80 18.41 25.54 -19.72
N GLN A 81 18.75 26.22 -18.62
CA GLN A 81 20.11 26.19 -18.05
C GLN A 81 20.43 24.91 -17.28
N ALA A 82 19.40 24.20 -16.81
CA ALA A 82 19.52 22.95 -16.08
C ALA A 82 19.49 21.70 -16.99
N ASP A 83 19.34 21.87 -18.31
CA ASP A 83 19.19 20.80 -19.30
C ASP A 83 18.09 19.77 -18.96
N VAL A 84 17.02 20.22 -18.28
CA VAL A 84 15.91 19.35 -17.87
C VAL A 84 14.92 19.23 -19.03
N ARG A 85 14.96 18.10 -19.74
CA ARG A 85 14.06 17.82 -20.88
C ARG A 85 12.65 17.40 -20.45
N GLU A 86 12.54 16.69 -19.34
CA GLU A 86 11.30 16.13 -18.82
C GLU A 86 11.29 16.31 -17.29
N GLY A 87 10.27 16.96 -16.74
CA GLY A 87 10.13 17.17 -15.31
C GLY A 87 9.55 18.53 -14.93
N ASN A 88 8.80 18.54 -13.85
CA ASN A 88 8.29 19.77 -13.23
C ASN A 88 9.22 20.19 -12.10
N LEU A 89 9.43 21.50 -11.96
CA LEU A 89 10.25 22.07 -10.91
C LEU A 89 9.39 22.31 -9.67
N PHE A 90 9.88 21.87 -8.51
CA PHE A 90 9.20 22.03 -7.23
C PHE A 90 10.07 22.81 -6.25
N PHE A 91 9.44 23.79 -5.59
CA PHE A 91 10.04 24.53 -4.49
C PHE A 91 9.06 24.53 -3.31
N ALA A 92 9.53 24.12 -2.13
CA ALA A 92 8.71 24.01 -0.91
C ALA A 92 7.38 23.23 -1.09
N GLY A 93 7.35 22.27 -2.03
CA GLY A 93 6.14 21.48 -2.35
C GLY A 93 5.16 22.17 -3.32
N MET A 94 5.46 23.38 -3.78
CA MET A 94 4.71 24.07 -4.84
C MET A 94 5.33 23.78 -6.21
N CYS A 95 4.49 23.48 -7.21
CA CYS A 95 4.92 23.30 -8.59
C CYS A 95 5.10 24.68 -9.23
N LEU A 96 6.27 24.94 -9.80
CA LEU A 96 6.58 26.19 -10.50
C LEU A 96 6.03 26.12 -11.94
N ALA A 97 5.21 27.10 -12.31
CA ALA A 97 4.77 27.29 -13.69
C ALA A 97 5.87 27.94 -14.54
N GLU A 98 5.90 27.66 -15.85
CA GLU A 98 6.98 28.15 -16.74
C GLU A 98 6.93 29.66 -16.98
N ASP A 99 5.73 30.26 -16.85
CA ASP A 99 5.45 31.66 -17.19
C ASP A 99 5.69 32.66 -16.04
N GLU A 100 5.96 32.16 -14.83
CA GLU A 100 6.15 33.01 -13.64
C GLU A 100 7.62 33.25 -13.32
N THR A 101 7.89 34.34 -12.58
CA THR A 101 9.24 34.73 -12.16
C THR A 101 9.62 34.09 -10.83
N LEU A 102 10.92 33.95 -10.59
CA LEU A 102 11.43 33.35 -9.36
C LEU A 102 11.12 34.15 -8.10
N ALA A 103 11.04 35.48 -8.22
CA ALA A 103 10.65 36.38 -7.15
C ALA A 103 9.21 36.11 -6.65
N ALA A 104 8.28 35.73 -7.54
CA ALA A 104 6.88 35.48 -7.16
C ALA A 104 6.74 34.28 -6.20
N TYR A 105 7.62 33.29 -6.34
CA TYR A 105 7.68 32.10 -5.48
C TYR A 105 8.57 32.26 -4.24
N GLY A 106 9.18 33.45 -4.06
CA GLY A 106 10.06 33.71 -2.92
C GLY A 106 11.34 32.88 -2.94
N VAL A 107 11.86 32.55 -4.12
CA VAL A 107 13.11 31.79 -4.26
C VAL A 107 14.28 32.66 -3.78
N SER A 108 14.94 32.22 -2.70
CA SER A 108 16.08 32.90 -2.10
C SER A 108 17.42 32.43 -2.68
N GLN A 109 18.50 33.14 -2.35
CA GLN A 109 19.86 32.65 -2.62
C GLN A 109 20.05 31.31 -1.91
N GLU A 110 20.75 30.38 -2.57
CA GLU A 110 21.07 29.04 -2.07
C GLU A 110 19.87 28.11 -1.86
N SER A 111 18.71 28.48 -2.40
CA SER A 111 17.54 27.60 -2.42
C SER A 111 17.78 26.37 -3.29
N THR A 112 17.14 25.28 -2.88
CA THR A 112 17.14 24.01 -3.62
C THR A 112 15.80 23.81 -4.30
N ILE A 113 15.82 23.61 -5.61
CA ILE A 113 14.66 23.28 -6.44
C ILE A 113 14.78 21.82 -6.85
N ASP A 114 13.70 21.05 -6.65
CA ASP A 114 13.66 19.64 -6.99
C ASP A 114 13.02 19.43 -8.36
N VAL A 115 13.69 18.69 -9.24
CA VAL A 115 13.11 18.22 -10.51
C VAL A 115 12.38 16.92 -10.22
N VAL A 116 11.05 16.96 -10.28
CA VAL A 116 10.21 15.77 -10.13
C VAL A 116 9.69 15.37 -11.49
N VAL A 117 10.15 14.20 -11.95
CA VAL A 117 9.57 13.53 -13.12
C VAL A 117 8.37 12.73 -12.63
N PRO A 118 7.16 12.94 -13.20
CA PRO A 118 6.02 12.09 -12.91
C PRO A 118 6.32 10.69 -13.43
N VAL A 119 6.81 9.83 -12.57
CA VAL A 119 6.95 8.42 -12.89
C VAL A 119 5.55 7.83 -12.93
N GLU A 120 5.21 7.11 -14.00
CA GLU A 120 4.07 6.22 -14.00
C GLU A 120 4.36 5.11 -13.00
N GLY A 121 4.03 5.38 -11.73
CA GLY A 121 4.19 4.42 -10.64
C GLY A 121 3.57 3.12 -11.09
N GLY A 122 4.41 2.07 -11.22
CA GLY A 122 3.97 0.78 -11.71
C GLY A 122 2.72 0.40 -10.95
N LYS A 123 1.61 0.23 -11.69
CA LYS A 123 0.33 -0.29 -11.18
C LYS A 123 0.59 -1.72 -10.69
N GLY A 124 1.29 -1.84 -9.56
CA GLY A 124 1.49 -3.07 -8.83
C GLY A 124 0.10 -3.54 -8.52
N LYS A 125 -0.34 -4.54 -9.28
CA LYS A 125 -1.71 -5.09 -9.25
C LYS A 125 -2.06 -5.26 -7.77
N LYS A 126 -2.86 -4.33 -7.22
CA LYS A 126 -3.27 -4.40 -5.81
C LYS A 126 -3.89 -5.77 -5.66
N LYS A 127 -3.22 -6.68 -4.94
CA LYS A 127 -3.69 -8.06 -4.80
C LYS A 127 -5.11 -7.97 -4.25
N LYS A 128 -6.09 -8.41 -5.04
CA LYS A 128 -7.49 -8.41 -4.65
C LYS A 128 -7.57 -9.08 -3.29
N LYS A 129 -8.13 -8.37 -2.29
CA LYS A 129 -8.33 -8.95 -0.95
C LYS A 129 -9.09 -10.25 -1.14
N ARG A 130 -8.49 -11.36 -0.69
CA ARG A 130 -9.16 -12.66 -0.76
C ARG A 130 -10.33 -12.63 0.22
N ILE A 131 -11.54 -12.77 -0.31
CA ILE A 131 -12.75 -12.95 0.49
C ILE A 131 -12.79 -14.43 0.86
N PHE A 132 -12.45 -14.75 2.11
CA PHE A 132 -12.49 -16.12 2.59
C PHE A 132 -13.95 -16.48 2.88
N THR A 133 -14.54 -17.32 2.03
CA THR A 133 -15.94 -17.77 2.16
C THR A 133 -16.13 -18.78 3.29
N LYS A 134 -15.05 -19.45 3.72
CA LYS A 134 -15.09 -20.46 4.78
C LYS A 134 -14.65 -19.86 6.11
N PRO A 135 -15.35 -20.17 7.22
CA PRO A 135 -14.92 -19.75 8.54
C PRO A 135 -13.54 -20.30 8.84
N LYS A 136 -12.75 -19.52 9.58
CA LYS A 136 -11.40 -19.93 9.99
C LYS A 136 -11.52 -21.22 10.81
N LYS A 137 -10.75 -22.26 10.43
CA LYS A 137 -10.70 -23.53 11.16
C LYS A 137 -10.37 -23.25 12.64
N PRO A 138 -11.19 -23.70 13.59
CA PRO A 138 -10.90 -23.53 15.02
C PRO A 138 -9.60 -24.27 15.36
N THR A 139 -8.76 -23.65 16.18
CA THR A 139 -7.51 -24.27 16.64
C THR A 139 -7.83 -25.35 17.66
N HIS A 140 -7.18 -26.52 17.53
CA HIS A 140 -7.33 -27.59 18.52
C HIS A 140 -6.74 -27.13 19.86
N ARG A 141 -7.54 -27.22 20.93
CA ARG A 141 -7.09 -26.95 22.30
C ARG A 141 -7.01 -28.28 23.04
N HIS A 142 -5.88 -28.55 23.69
CA HIS A 142 -5.73 -29.73 24.55
C HIS A 142 -6.63 -29.58 25.77
N LYS A 143 -7.45 -30.61 26.06
CA LYS A 143 -8.30 -30.64 27.23
C LYS A 143 -7.49 -31.05 28.46
N LEU A 144 -7.61 -30.30 29.55
CA LEU A 144 -7.03 -30.66 30.84
C LEU A 144 -7.94 -31.66 31.55
N GLU A 145 -7.49 -32.90 31.64
CA GLU A 145 -8.14 -33.91 32.47
C GLU A 145 -7.52 -33.88 33.87
N LYS A 146 -8.28 -33.38 34.85
CA LYS A 146 -7.86 -33.37 36.25
C LYS A 146 -7.64 -34.81 36.71
N MET A 147 -6.54 -35.04 37.43
CA MET A 147 -6.19 -36.35 38.00
C MET A 147 -6.07 -37.50 36.98
N ARG A 148 -5.51 -37.23 35.80
CA ARG A 148 -5.29 -38.25 34.75
C ARG A 148 -4.48 -39.48 35.23
N ALA A 149 -3.57 -39.30 36.20
CA ALA A 149 -2.71 -40.37 36.71
C ALA A 149 -3.50 -41.48 37.44
N LEU A 150 -4.60 -41.14 38.11
CA LEU A 150 -5.40 -42.11 38.87
C LEU A 150 -6.08 -43.14 37.96
N LYS A 151 -6.31 -42.81 36.68
CA LYS A 151 -6.90 -43.73 35.69
C LYS A 151 -6.02 -44.96 35.42
N TYR A 152 -4.73 -44.93 35.80
CA TYR A 152 -3.80 -46.01 35.49
C TYR A 152 -3.72 -47.09 36.57
N PHE A 153 -4.33 -46.86 37.74
CA PHE A 153 -4.34 -47.79 38.85
C PHE A 153 -5.75 -48.39 39.02
N LYS A 154 -5.82 -49.70 39.18
CA LYS A 154 -7.02 -50.40 39.63
C LYS A 154 -6.74 -50.91 41.03
N VAL A 155 -7.60 -50.59 41.98
CA VAL A 155 -7.50 -51.10 43.34
C VAL A 155 -8.56 -52.18 43.48
N THR A 156 -8.15 -53.40 43.81
CA THR A 156 -9.04 -54.52 44.11
C THR A 156 -8.96 -54.86 45.59
N GLU A 157 -10.13 -55.02 46.21
CA GLU A 157 -10.27 -55.52 47.57
C GLU A 157 -10.25 -57.05 47.50
N ASN A 158 -9.35 -57.68 48.26
CA ASN A 158 -9.33 -59.14 48.39
C ASN A 158 -10.04 -59.51 49.70
N ASP A 159 -10.62 -60.72 49.75
CA ASP A 159 -11.43 -61.21 50.86
C ASP A 159 -10.66 -61.25 52.22
N ASP A 160 -9.32 -61.27 52.17
CA ASP A 160 -8.44 -61.19 53.34
C ASP A 160 -8.30 -59.77 53.93
N GLY A 161 -9.09 -58.79 53.46
CA GLY A 161 -9.02 -57.39 53.88
C GLY A 161 -7.79 -56.63 53.36
N SER A 162 -7.08 -57.20 52.37
CA SER A 162 -5.91 -56.58 51.74
C SER A 162 -6.26 -55.91 50.40
N TYR A 163 -5.75 -54.69 50.18
CA TYR A 163 -5.91 -53.96 48.93
C TYR A 163 -4.75 -54.26 47.98
N ARG A 164 -5.04 -54.81 46.80
CA ARG A 164 -4.04 -54.98 45.73
C ARG A 164 -4.19 -53.86 44.71
N VAL A 165 -3.08 -53.24 44.34
CA VAL A 165 -3.04 -52.16 43.33
C VAL A 165 -2.43 -52.71 42.04
N GLU A 166 -3.25 -52.84 41.01
CA GLU A 166 -2.84 -53.26 39.68
C GLU A 166 -2.57 -52.05 38.79
N ARG A 167 -1.44 -52.08 38.07
CA ARG A 167 -1.07 -51.05 37.09
C ARG A 167 -1.55 -51.47 35.71
N THR A 168 -2.34 -50.61 35.05
CA THR A 168 -2.89 -50.88 33.72
C THR A 168 -1.90 -50.67 32.57
N ARG A 169 -0.83 -49.89 32.81
CA ARG A 169 0.20 -49.55 31.82
C ARG A 169 1.57 -49.96 32.31
N GLN A 170 2.46 -50.26 31.36
CA GLN A 170 3.84 -50.61 31.62
C GLN A 170 4.68 -49.35 31.91
N ASP A 171 5.63 -49.49 32.83
CA ASP A 171 6.61 -48.47 33.17
C ASP A 171 7.73 -48.43 32.11
N CYS A 172 8.32 -47.25 31.89
CA CYS A 172 9.45 -47.13 30.98
C CYS A 172 10.73 -47.71 31.61
N PRO A 173 11.49 -48.61 30.93
CA PRO A 173 12.73 -49.18 31.47
C PRO A 173 13.96 -48.25 31.40
N HIS A 174 13.82 -47.06 30.80
CA HIS A 174 14.96 -46.16 30.59
C HIS A 174 15.34 -45.44 31.90
N PRO A 175 16.61 -45.45 32.33
CA PRO A 175 17.03 -44.85 33.61
C PRO A 175 16.80 -43.33 33.68
N GLN A 176 16.70 -42.62 32.55
CA GLN A 176 16.36 -41.18 32.56
C GLN A 176 14.86 -40.93 32.79
N CYS A 177 14.02 -41.96 32.69
CA CYS A 177 12.61 -41.92 33.03
C CYS A 177 12.42 -42.60 34.38
N GLY A 178 12.41 -41.81 35.45
CA GLY A 178 12.18 -42.32 36.80
C GLY A 178 10.80 -43.00 36.97
N ALA A 179 10.60 -43.61 38.14
CA ALA A 179 9.36 -44.28 38.49
C ALA A 179 8.15 -43.32 38.37
N GLY A 180 7.11 -43.76 37.65
CA GLY A 180 5.88 -42.98 37.39
C GLY A 180 5.70 -42.47 35.96
N VAL A 181 6.66 -42.72 35.04
CA VAL A 181 6.48 -42.49 33.60
C VAL A 181 5.95 -43.74 32.91
N TYR A 182 4.65 -43.74 32.63
CA TYR A 182 3.98 -44.83 31.91
C TYR A 182 4.09 -44.70 30.39
N MET A 183 4.25 -45.83 29.71
CA MET A 183 4.21 -45.88 28.25
C MET A 183 2.77 -45.72 27.74
N ALA A 184 2.60 -44.90 26.71
CA ALA A 184 1.33 -44.73 26.01
C ALA A 184 1.07 -45.93 25.10
N GLN A 185 -0.09 -46.57 25.26
CA GLN A 185 -0.55 -47.62 24.37
C GLN A 185 -1.18 -47.00 23.13
N HIS A 186 -0.56 -47.22 21.98
CA HIS A 186 -1.15 -47.05 20.66
C HIS A 186 -1.47 -48.43 20.08
N LYS A 187 -2.20 -48.47 18.96
CA LYS A 187 -2.68 -49.73 18.35
C LYS A 187 -1.56 -50.76 18.14
N ASP A 188 -0.41 -50.34 17.63
CA ASP A 188 0.68 -51.26 17.23
C ASP A 188 1.99 -51.00 18.01
N ARG A 189 1.99 -50.07 18.96
CA ARG A 189 3.20 -49.63 19.65
C ARG A 189 2.94 -49.09 21.04
N GLN A 190 3.92 -49.29 21.91
CA GLN A 190 4.02 -48.59 23.17
C GLN A 190 5.06 -47.48 23.05
N TYR A 191 4.70 -46.27 23.46
CA TYR A 191 5.52 -45.09 23.28
C TYR A 191 5.72 -44.31 24.58
N CYS A 192 6.98 -44.01 24.88
CA CYS A 192 7.36 -43.17 26.02
C CYS A 192 7.35 -41.70 25.60
N GLY A 193 6.46 -40.89 26.17
CA GLY A 193 6.39 -39.45 25.85
C GLY A 193 7.55 -38.61 26.37
N LYS A 194 8.34 -39.12 27.33
CA LYS A 194 9.46 -38.40 27.97
C LYS A 194 10.81 -38.69 27.32
N CYS A 195 11.03 -39.96 26.97
CA CYS A 195 12.27 -40.47 26.40
C CYS A 195 12.18 -40.80 24.91
N HIS A 196 10.99 -40.68 24.31
CA HIS A 196 10.73 -40.97 22.91
C HIS A 196 11.03 -42.42 22.48
N LEU A 197 11.17 -43.35 23.44
CA LEU A 197 11.33 -44.78 23.16
C LEU A 197 10.03 -45.37 22.62
N THR A 198 10.19 -46.26 21.64
CA THR A 198 9.08 -46.96 21.01
C THR A 198 9.35 -48.46 21.08
N TYR A 199 8.47 -49.21 21.72
CA TYR A 199 8.42 -50.66 21.63
C TYR A 199 7.27 -51.06 20.70
N LYS A 200 7.50 -52.08 19.88
CA LYS A 200 6.41 -52.74 19.16
C LYS A 200 5.64 -53.55 20.19
N ALA A 201 4.35 -53.28 20.33
CA ALA A 201 3.49 -54.08 21.18
C ALA A 201 2.75 -55.06 20.27
N GLU A 202 2.89 -56.34 20.54
CA GLU A 202 2.01 -57.34 19.94
C GLU A 202 0.63 -57.11 20.52
N CYS A 203 -0.32 -56.76 19.66
CA CYS A 203 -1.71 -56.56 20.07
C CYS A 203 -2.25 -57.92 20.50
N LYS A 204 -2.48 -58.11 21.80
CA LYS A 204 -3.23 -59.23 22.36
C LYS A 204 -4.72 -59.08 22.08
#